data_AF-A0A2N9MY08-F1
#
_entry.id   AF-A0A2N9MY08-F1
#
_cell.length_a   1.000
_cell.length_b   1.000
_cell.length_c   1.000
_cell.angle_alpha   90.00
_cell.angle_beta   90.00
_cell.angle_gamma   90.00
#
_symmetry.space_group_name_H-M   'P 1'
#
loop_
_entity.id
_entity.type
_entity.pdbx_description
1 polymer ?
#
loop_
_entity_poly.entity_id
_entity_poly.type
_entity_poly.pdbx_seq_one_letter_code
_entity_poly.pdbx_strand_id
1 'polypeptide(L)'
;MADEMPLDEASVAGIAQTLADREQYARSIGLWNIRHAIEEGRVAPDFLAAIFPIVAGMLNQEGPEVDVAGCLVLLDRDRAIPILLSPECLCLDNPQLEKVIDALNSAHCPIPHSVLRPLMEQLEPLTGQYPRDSQYAAAVVAYGLNPDPDTESKLRSLLESPIHHVAESAAWALVEMNGLGSLWWDICTIVEQRAFDSLSEPQQRYYAVNSCHFDINNGGLRQCFSNSSGDRYDLAIDGLRAMNAPERVEILEAARTVFGPEGPPQERGVRRSIVFNFSSQQKEFLSGLDDRYYASKENVEMRLSVYAVDHKEAFIRP
;
A
#
# COMPACT_ATOMS: atom_id res chain seq x y z
N MET A 1 -9.00 -11.97 -38.98
CA MET A 1 -7.63 -11.69 -39.43
C MET A 1 -7.36 -10.24 -39.09
N ALA A 2 -6.73 -9.98 -37.95
CA ALA A 2 -6.13 -8.68 -37.72
C ALA A 2 -4.87 -8.65 -38.60
N ASP A 3 -4.80 -7.69 -39.51
CA ASP A 3 -3.59 -7.43 -40.30
C ASP A 3 -2.46 -7.14 -39.30
N GLU A 4 -1.37 -7.92 -39.35
CA GLU A 4 -0.13 -7.61 -38.65
C GLU A 4 0.37 -6.27 -39.19
N MET A 5 0.14 -5.19 -38.45
CA MET A 5 0.80 -3.92 -38.73
C MET A 5 2.31 -4.14 -38.62
N PRO A 6 3.10 -3.87 -39.67
CA PRO A 6 4.54 -4.07 -39.63
C PRO A 6 5.17 -3.23 -38.52
N LEU A 7 6.24 -3.77 -37.92
CA LEU A 7 7.03 -3.07 -36.91
C LEU A 7 7.41 -1.67 -37.43
N ASP A 8 6.98 -0.63 -36.73
CA ASP A 8 7.43 0.73 -37.00
C ASP A 8 8.85 0.91 -36.46
N GLU A 9 9.84 0.59 -37.29
CA GLU A 9 11.26 0.72 -36.97
C GLU A 9 11.62 2.14 -36.52
N ALA A 10 10.92 3.17 -37.01
CA ALA A 10 11.13 4.55 -36.60
C ALA A 10 10.68 4.80 -35.15
N SER A 11 9.57 4.18 -34.73
CA SER A 11 9.10 4.22 -33.34
C SER A 11 10.06 3.49 -32.39
N VAL A 12 10.57 2.31 -32.77
CA VAL A 12 11.58 1.59 -31.97
C VAL A 12 12.85 2.43 -31.83
N ALA A 13 13.35 2.99 -32.93
CA ALA A 13 14.55 3.82 -32.93
C ALA A 13 14.40 5.10 -32.09
N GLY A 14 13.24 5.77 -32.18
CA GLY A 14 12.94 6.96 -31.38
C GLY A 14 12.92 6.66 -29.89
N ILE A 15 12.26 5.57 -29.48
CA ILE A 15 12.22 5.16 -28.07
C ILE A 15 13.59 4.71 -27.59
N ALA A 16 14.33 3.94 -28.39
CA ALA A 16 15.71 3.56 -28.08
C ALA A 16 16.60 4.78 -27.83
N GLN A 17 16.45 5.83 -28.64
CA GLN A 17 17.18 7.08 -28.46
C GLN A 17 16.81 7.77 -27.14
N THR A 18 15.52 7.83 -26.79
CA THR A 18 15.05 8.39 -25.51
C THR A 18 15.58 7.60 -24.32
N LEU A 19 15.59 6.26 -24.39
CA LEU A 19 16.11 5.40 -23.33
C LEU A 19 17.64 5.48 -23.18
N ALA A 20 18.35 5.81 -24.25
CA ALA A 20 19.80 6.02 -24.25
C ALA A 20 20.20 7.47 -23.90
N ASP A 21 19.24 8.35 -23.61
CA ASP A 21 19.53 9.75 -23.31
C ASP A 21 20.37 9.87 -22.03
N ARG A 22 21.26 10.87 -21.98
CA ARG A 22 22.08 11.17 -20.80
C ARG A 22 21.23 11.73 -19.68
N GLU A 23 20.16 12.45 -20.01
CA GLU A 23 19.24 13.03 -19.05
C GLU A 23 18.32 11.97 -18.47
N GLN A 24 18.37 11.81 -17.15
CA GLN A 24 17.56 10.82 -16.43
C GLN A 24 16.06 11.02 -16.69
N TYR A 25 15.60 12.26 -16.69
CA TYR A 25 14.19 12.60 -16.88
C TYR A 25 13.65 12.12 -18.24
N ALA A 26 14.45 12.22 -19.31
CA ALA A 26 14.09 11.72 -20.63
C ALA A 26 13.92 10.19 -20.62
N ARG A 27 14.82 9.46 -19.95
CA ARG A 27 14.69 8.00 -19.77
C ARG A 27 13.44 7.61 -18.99
N SER A 28 13.12 8.35 -17.92
CA SER A 28 11.89 8.16 -17.12
C SER A 28 10.63 8.30 -17.98
N ILE A 29 10.57 9.36 -18.80
CA ILE A 29 9.45 9.59 -19.74
C ILE A 29 9.36 8.44 -20.75
N GLY A 30 10.50 7.99 -21.28
CA GLY A 30 10.55 6.85 -22.21
C GLY A 30 9.91 5.60 -21.61
N LEU A 31 10.31 5.23 -20.38
CA LEU A 31 9.77 4.05 -19.71
C LEU A 31 8.29 4.21 -19.30
N TRP A 32 7.89 5.41 -18.86
CA TRP A 32 6.48 5.71 -18.58
C TRP A 32 5.60 5.58 -19.83
N ASN A 33 6.05 6.11 -20.97
CA ASN A 33 5.33 6.01 -22.24
C ASN A 33 5.19 4.55 -22.71
N ILE A 34 6.24 3.73 -22.56
CA ILE A 34 6.20 2.30 -22.86
C ILE A 34 5.12 1.63 -22.00
N ARG A 35 5.19 1.82 -20.67
CA ARG A 35 4.23 1.25 -19.73
C ARG A 35 2.80 1.65 -20.08
N HIS A 36 2.55 2.92 -20.29
CA HIS A 36 1.22 3.43 -20.62
C HIS A 36 0.70 2.86 -21.95
N ALA A 37 1.56 2.73 -22.96
CA ALA A 37 1.19 2.12 -24.24
C ALA A 37 0.84 0.62 -24.11
N ILE A 38 1.53 -0.11 -23.22
CA ILE A 38 1.20 -1.51 -22.88
C ILE A 38 -0.16 -1.59 -22.18
N GLU A 39 -0.37 -0.77 -21.14
CA GLU A 39 -1.61 -0.76 -20.36
C GLU A 39 -2.85 -0.42 -21.22
N GLU A 40 -2.69 0.41 -22.25
CA GLU A 40 -3.76 0.76 -23.20
C GLU A 40 -3.88 -0.22 -24.38
N GLY A 41 -3.06 -1.26 -24.45
CA GLY A 41 -3.08 -2.25 -25.54
C GLY A 41 -2.68 -1.67 -26.90
N ARG A 42 -1.85 -0.62 -26.92
CA ARG A 42 -1.43 0.10 -28.14
C ARG A 42 -0.06 -0.33 -28.68
N VAL A 43 0.40 -1.53 -28.33
CA VAL A 43 1.75 -2.03 -28.64
C VAL A 43 1.67 -3.36 -29.40
N ALA A 44 2.47 -3.47 -30.48
CA ALA A 44 2.60 -4.71 -31.23
C ALA A 44 3.61 -5.67 -30.55
N PRO A 45 3.42 -7.00 -30.63
CA PRO A 45 4.36 -7.97 -30.06
C PRO A 45 5.82 -7.78 -30.51
N ASP A 46 6.05 -7.49 -31.80
CA ASP A 46 7.39 -7.26 -32.36
C ASP A 46 8.07 -6.03 -31.75
N PHE A 47 7.29 -4.99 -31.42
CA PHE A 47 7.79 -3.81 -30.73
C PHE A 47 8.26 -4.16 -29.32
N LEU A 48 7.46 -4.93 -28.57
CA LEU A 48 7.82 -5.38 -27.22
C LEU A 48 9.11 -6.22 -27.25
N ALA A 49 9.21 -7.14 -28.21
CA ALA A 49 10.38 -7.99 -28.38
C ALA A 49 11.66 -7.18 -28.68
N ALA A 50 11.55 -6.13 -29.50
CA ALA A 50 12.66 -5.24 -29.87
C ALA A 50 13.10 -4.30 -28.73
N ILE A 51 12.16 -3.80 -27.93
CA ILE A 51 12.45 -2.89 -26.81
C ILE A 51 13.00 -3.63 -25.59
N PHE A 52 12.59 -4.87 -25.35
CA PHE A 52 13.03 -5.67 -24.20
C PHE A 52 14.55 -5.63 -23.93
N PRO A 53 15.44 -5.96 -24.89
CA PRO A 53 16.88 -5.96 -24.63
C PRO A 53 17.44 -4.57 -24.30
N ILE A 54 16.81 -3.49 -24.80
CA ILE A 54 17.21 -2.11 -24.52
C ILE A 54 16.90 -1.79 -23.05
N VAL A 55 15.68 -2.08 -22.61
CA VAL A 55 15.26 -1.87 -21.21
C VAL A 55 16.06 -2.77 -20.27
N ALA A 56 16.35 -4.01 -20.66
CA ALA A 56 17.14 -4.94 -19.84
C ALA A 56 18.56 -4.42 -19.58
N GLY A 57 19.16 -3.75 -20.56
CA GLY A 57 20.46 -3.09 -20.42
C GLY A 57 20.49 -1.92 -19.43
N MET A 58 19.33 -1.48 -18.94
CA MET A 58 19.21 -0.35 -18.00
C MET A 58 19.16 -0.79 -16.53
N LEU A 59 19.05 -2.09 -16.23
CA LEU A 59 18.87 -2.60 -14.85
C LEU A 59 20.00 -2.22 -13.87
N ASN A 60 21.21 -1.96 -14.38
CA ASN A 60 22.38 -1.61 -13.58
C ASN A 60 22.73 -0.11 -13.62
N GLN A 61 21.87 0.72 -14.23
CA GLN A 61 22.12 2.15 -14.31
C GLN A 61 21.70 2.85 -13.02
N GLU A 62 22.50 3.79 -12.54
CA GLU A 62 22.14 4.65 -11.40
C GLU A 62 21.05 5.65 -11.83
N GLY A 63 20.03 5.83 -10.99
CA GLY A 63 18.95 6.79 -11.23
C GLY A 63 17.73 6.54 -10.34
N PRO A 64 17.37 7.45 -9.43
CA PRO A 64 16.39 7.19 -8.37
C PRO A 64 14.92 6.97 -8.78
N GLU A 65 14.52 7.08 -10.05
CA GLU A 65 13.10 7.28 -10.38
C GLU A 65 12.49 6.33 -11.43
N VAL A 66 13.26 5.39 -11.99
CA VAL A 66 12.73 4.59 -13.11
C VAL A 66 12.59 3.12 -12.74
N ASP A 67 11.34 2.65 -12.74
CA ASP A 67 10.97 1.25 -12.54
C ASP A 67 11.29 0.41 -13.79
N VAL A 68 12.60 0.21 -14.03
CA VAL A 68 13.10 -0.62 -15.14
C VAL A 68 12.62 -2.06 -14.97
N ALA A 69 12.72 -2.60 -13.76
CA ALA A 69 12.34 -3.96 -13.45
C ALA A 69 10.85 -4.23 -13.69
N GLY A 70 9.96 -3.35 -13.22
CA GLY A 70 8.53 -3.45 -13.48
C GLY A 70 8.20 -3.32 -14.96
N CYS A 71 8.89 -2.42 -15.68
CA CYS A 71 8.73 -2.31 -17.13
C CYS A 71 9.12 -3.60 -17.87
N LEU A 72 10.20 -4.28 -17.46
CA LEU A 72 10.58 -5.57 -18.03
C LEU A 72 9.52 -6.64 -17.84
N VAL A 73 8.92 -6.72 -16.63
CA VAL A 73 7.84 -7.67 -16.35
C VAL A 73 6.62 -7.39 -17.23
N LEU A 74 6.29 -6.11 -17.47
CA LEU A 74 5.20 -5.72 -18.37
C LEU A 74 5.49 -6.04 -19.85
N LEU A 75 6.75 -5.89 -20.28
CA LEU A 75 7.17 -6.18 -21.65
C LEU A 75 7.12 -7.67 -21.96
N ASP A 76 7.74 -8.49 -21.11
CA ASP A 76 7.79 -9.94 -21.24
C ASP A 76 8.14 -10.57 -19.89
N ARG A 77 7.12 -11.03 -19.18
CA ARG A 77 7.26 -11.65 -17.86
C ARG A 77 8.20 -12.86 -17.88
N ASP A 78 8.03 -13.76 -18.84
CA ASP A 78 8.76 -15.03 -18.88
C ASP A 78 10.26 -14.82 -19.12
N ARG A 79 10.62 -13.79 -19.90
CA ARG A 79 12.02 -13.38 -20.08
C ARG A 79 12.56 -12.55 -18.93
N ALA A 80 11.73 -11.71 -18.30
CA ALA A 80 12.15 -10.81 -17.23
C ALA A 80 12.47 -11.55 -15.93
N ILE A 81 11.60 -12.47 -15.50
CA ILE A 81 11.72 -13.12 -14.19
C ILE A 81 13.08 -13.81 -13.97
N PRO A 82 13.63 -14.61 -14.91
CA PRO A 82 14.95 -15.21 -14.73
C PRO A 82 16.09 -14.19 -14.59
N ILE A 83 15.97 -13.03 -15.23
CA ILE A 83 16.95 -11.93 -15.13
C ILE A 83 16.85 -11.28 -13.76
N LEU A 84 15.64 -10.96 -13.30
CA LEU A 84 15.41 -10.28 -12.02
C LEU A 84 15.75 -11.17 -10.81
N LEU A 85 15.65 -12.50 -10.96
CA LEU A 85 16.06 -13.47 -9.94
C LEU A 85 17.57 -13.75 -9.95
N SER A 86 18.35 -13.13 -10.83
CA SER A 86 19.77 -13.39 -10.92
C SER A 86 20.54 -12.81 -9.73
N PRO A 87 21.69 -13.41 -9.35
CA PRO A 87 22.53 -12.89 -8.27
C PRO A 87 23.00 -11.45 -8.49
N GLU A 88 23.16 -11.03 -9.75
CA GLU A 88 23.54 -9.65 -10.12
C GLU A 88 22.43 -8.66 -9.76
N CYS A 89 21.16 -9.05 -9.92
CA CYS A 89 20.01 -8.19 -9.61
C CYS A 89 19.67 -8.22 -8.10
N LEU A 90 19.83 -9.36 -7.42
CA LEU A 90 19.49 -9.56 -6.01
C LEU A 90 20.70 -9.45 -5.08
N CYS A 91 21.43 -8.35 -5.15
CA CYS A 91 22.57 -8.06 -4.29
C CYS A 91 22.62 -6.59 -3.83
N LEU A 92 23.39 -6.33 -2.77
CA LEU A 92 23.52 -4.99 -2.16
C LEU A 92 24.18 -3.96 -3.09
N ASP A 93 24.97 -4.43 -4.06
CA ASP A 93 25.68 -3.58 -5.02
C ASP A 93 24.77 -3.10 -6.15
N ASN A 94 23.58 -3.71 -6.31
CA ASN A 94 22.60 -3.25 -7.28
C ASN A 94 21.91 -1.97 -6.76
N PRO A 95 22.10 -0.80 -7.41
CA PRO A 95 21.45 0.44 -7.01
C PRO A 95 19.92 0.39 -7.15
N GLN A 96 19.39 -0.52 -7.97
CA GLN A 96 17.96 -0.72 -8.21
C GLN A 96 17.36 -1.91 -7.44
N LEU A 97 18.07 -2.46 -6.45
CA LEU A 97 17.63 -3.65 -5.72
C LEU A 97 16.17 -3.57 -5.21
N GLU A 98 15.78 -2.43 -4.64
CA GLU A 98 14.39 -2.20 -4.18
C GLU A 98 13.38 -2.42 -5.33
N LYS A 99 13.63 -1.79 -6.48
CA LYS A 99 12.73 -1.88 -7.65
C LYS A 99 12.70 -3.27 -8.26
N VAL A 100 13.82 -3.99 -8.24
CA VAL A 100 13.86 -5.41 -8.62
C VAL A 100 12.94 -6.24 -7.73
N ILE A 101 13.05 -6.08 -6.40
CA ILE A 101 12.23 -6.81 -5.45
C ILE A 101 10.75 -6.41 -5.58
N ASP A 102 10.44 -5.13 -5.70
CA ASP A 102 9.07 -4.62 -5.90
C ASP A 102 8.43 -5.16 -7.19
N ALA A 103 9.20 -5.26 -8.28
CA ALA A 103 8.72 -5.84 -9.54
C ALA A 103 8.40 -7.33 -9.38
N LEU A 104 9.24 -8.09 -8.65
CA LEU A 104 8.98 -9.49 -8.34
C LEU A 104 7.75 -9.66 -7.44
N ASN A 105 7.62 -8.80 -6.41
CA ASN A 105 6.47 -8.77 -5.50
C ASN A 105 5.16 -8.47 -6.25
N SER A 106 5.15 -7.42 -7.07
CA SER A 106 3.99 -7.02 -7.89
C SER A 106 3.63 -8.08 -8.92
N ALA A 107 4.63 -8.81 -9.42
CA ALA A 107 4.42 -9.96 -10.29
C ALA A 107 3.89 -11.18 -9.53
N HIS A 108 3.84 -11.19 -8.19
CA HIS A 108 3.65 -12.39 -7.37
C HIS A 108 4.62 -13.52 -7.76
N CYS A 109 5.87 -13.17 -8.08
CA CYS A 109 6.93 -14.12 -8.36
C CYS A 109 7.74 -14.37 -7.08
N PRO A 110 7.69 -15.58 -6.49
CA PRO A 110 8.38 -15.85 -5.24
C PRO A 110 9.90 -15.79 -5.41
N ILE A 111 10.58 -15.04 -4.52
CA ILE A 111 12.03 -15.08 -4.41
C ILE A 111 12.42 -16.32 -3.60
N PRO A 112 13.31 -17.21 -4.10
CA PRO A 112 13.73 -18.39 -3.37
C PRO A 112 14.33 -18.03 -2.00
N HIS A 113 13.96 -18.77 -0.94
CA HIS A 113 14.46 -18.51 0.42
C HIS A 113 15.98 -18.57 0.54
N SER A 114 16.63 -19.41 -0.27
CA SER A 114 18.09 -19.51 -0.34
C SER A 114 18.77 -18.22 -0.79
N VAL A 115 18.02 -17.30 -1.43
CA VAL A 115 18.49 -15.97 -1.85
C VAL A 115 17.93 -14.90 -0.92
N LEU A 116 16.63 -14.93 -0.64
CA LEU A 116 15.95 -13.88 0.11
C LEU A 116 16.44 -13.78 1.56
N ARG A 117 16.63 -14.91 2.25
CA ARG A 117 17.03 -14.88 3.68
C ARG A 117 18.44 -14.29 3.88
N PRO A 118 19.49 -14.74 3.16
CA PRO A 118 20.80 -14.10 3.27
C PRO A 118 20.79 -12.62 2.88
N LEU A 119 19.94 -12.22 1.94
CA LEU A 119 19.79 -10.83 1.54
C LEU A 119 19.17 -9.99 2.68
N MET A 120 18.10 -10.47 3.30
CA MET A 120 17.47 -9.84 4.45
C MET A 120 18.43 -9.71 5.63
N GLU A 121 19.21 -10.76 5.94
CA GLU A 121 20.21 -10.76 7.02
C GLU A 121 21.30 -9.70 6.80
N GLN A 122 21.66 -9.42 5.55
CA GLN A 122 22.63 -8.37 5.19
C GLN A 122 22.01 -6.96 5.26
N LEU A 123 20.74 -6.82 4.88
CA LEU A 123 20.03 -5.53 4.84
C LEU A 123 19.59 -5.05 6.22
N GLU A 124 19.14 -5.96 7.09
CA GLU A 124 18.60 -5.65 8.43
C GLU A 124 19.52 -4.74 9.27
N PRO A 125 20.83 -5.03 9.44
CA PRO A 125 21.73 -4.16 10.23
C PRO A 125 22.02 -2.80 9.57
N LEU A 126 21.65 -2.62 8.29
CA LEU A 126 21.86 -1.39 7.53
C LEU A 126 20.62 -0.50 7.48
N THR A 127 19.52 -0.92 8.09
CA THR A 127 18.29 -0.14 8.20
C THR A 127 18.53 1.20 8.91
N GLY A 128 17.71 2.21 8.59
CA GLY A 128 17.89 3.60 9.02
C GLY A 128 18.80 4.43 8.12
N GLN A 129 19.30 3.86 7.02
CA GLN A 129 20.03 4.58 5.98
C GLN A 129 19.35 4.36 4.64
N TYR A 130 18.97 5.44 3.96
CA TYR A 130 18.47 5.35 2.59
C TYR A 130 19.60 4.88 1.63
N PRO A 131 19.35 3.95 0.69
CA PRO A 131 18.08 3.26 0.39
C PRO A 131 17.90 1.90 1.08
N ARG A 132 18.76 1.55 2.05
CA ARG A 132 18.83 0.19 2.65
C ARG A 132 17.60 -0.19 3.45
N ASP A 133 17.00 0.79 4.10
CA ASP A 133 15.73 0.62 4.79
C ASP A 133 14.59 0.28 3.83
N SER A 134 14.48 0.98 2.70
CA SER A 134 13.49 0.67 1.64
C SER A 134 13.72 -0.70 1.00
N GLN A 135 14.99 -1.05 0.73
CA GLN A 135 15.36 -2.37 0.23
C GLN A 135 14.98 -3.48 1.21
N TYR A 136 15.20 -3.28 2.50
CA TYR A 136 14.80 -4.24 3.53
C TYR A 136 13.26 -4.37 3.60
N ALA A 137 12.55 -3.25 3.56
CA ALA A 137 11.09 -3.24 3.54
C ALA A 137 10.50 -4.03 2.34
N ALA A 138 11.03 -3.83 1.13
CA ALA A 138 10.65 -4.62 -0.05
C ALA A 138 10.95 -6.13 0.13
N ALA A 139 12.07 -6.48 0.77
CA ALA A 139 12.41 -7.86 1.06
C ALA A 139 11.48 -8.49 2.13
N VAL A 140 11.03 -7.71 3.12
CA VAL A 140 10.03 -8.14 4.12
C VAL A 140 8.69 -8.48 3.45
N VAL A 141 8.25 -7.64 2.51
CA VAL A 141 7.09 -7.89 1.64
C VAL A 141 7.27 -9.20 0.86
N ALA A 142 8.43 -9.39 0.22
CA ALA A 142 8.74 -10.61 -0.53
C ALA A 142 8.69 -11.88 0.34
N TYR A 143 9.10 -11.77 1.62
CA TYR A 143 9.08 -12.89 2.55
C TYR A 143 7.66 -13.28 2.95
N GLY A 144 6.76 -12.31 3.13
CA GLY A 144 5.33 -12.58 3.35
C GLY A 144 4.64 -13.25 2.15
N LEU A 145 5.03 -12.88 0.92
CA LEU A 145 4.48 -13.47 -0.31
C LEU A 145 4.98 -14.90 -0.59
N ASN A 146 6.10 -15.29 0.02
CA ASN A 146 6.63 -16.65 -0.05
C ASN A 146 6.96 -17.14 1.36
N PRO A 147 5.96 -17.48 2.19
CA PRO A 147 6.18 -17.75 3.61
C PRO A 147 6.81 -19.13 3.85
N ASP A 148 7.61 -19.21 4.92
CA ASP A 148 8.07 -20.43 5.57
C ASP A 148 7.54 -20.49 7.03
N PRO A 149 7.81 -21.56 7.81
CA PRO A 149 7.29 -21.67 9.18
C PRO A 149 7.70 -20.54 10.15
N ASP A 150 8.78 -19.80 9.85
CA ASP A 150 9.29 -18.73 10.71
C ASP A 150 8.76 -17.34 10.30
N THR A 151 8.18 -17.21 9.10
CA THR A 151 7.77 -15.93 8.51
C THR A 151 6.86 -15.13 9.42
N GLU A 152 5.76 -15.71 9.93
CA GLU A 152 4.80 -14.95 10.76
C GLU A 152 5.47 -14.39 12.02
N SER A 153 6.30 -15.20 12.70
CA SER A 153 7.01 -14.74 13.90
C SER A 153 7.98 -13.60 13.59
N LYS A 154 8.71 -13.67 12.46
CA LYS A 154 9.61 -12.59 12.04
C LYS A 154 8.81 -11.32 11.70
N LEU A 155 7.75 -11.42 10.92
CA LEU A 155 6.92 -10.26 10.56
C LEU A 155 6.31 -9.60 11.80
N ARG A 156 5.79 -10.38 12.75
CA ARG A 156 5.26 -9.85 14.03
C ARG A 156 6.33 -9.12 14.83
N SER A 157 7.57 -9.60 14.84
CA SER A 157 8.68 -8.89 15.51
C SER A 157 9.02 -7.55 14.83
N LEU A 158 8.81 -7.45 13.52
CA LEU A 158 9.12 -6.25 12.73
C LEU A 158 8.04 -5.16 12.86
N LEU A 159 6.85 -5.47 13.39
CA LEU A 159 5.82 -4.48 13.72
C LEU A 159 6.32 -3.45 14.75
N GLU A 160 7.28 -3.82 15.59
CA GLU A 160 7.90 -2.95 16.60
C GLU A 160 9.14 -2.21 16.07
N SER A 161 9.42 -2.28 14.76
CA SER A 161 10.55 -1.59 14.15
C SER A 161 10.43 -0.07 14.35
N PRO A 162 11.51 0.63 14.74
CA PRO A 162 11.52 2.09 14.79
C PRO A 162 11.49 2.73 13.39
N ILE A 163 11.71 1.92 12.35
CA ILE A 163 11.67 2.32 10.95
C ILE A 163 10.26 2.07 10.42
N HIS A 164 9.50 3.16 10.26
CA HIS A 164 8.06 3.10 10.01
C HIS A 164 7.66 2.25 8.80
N HIS A 165 8.31 2.45 7.65
CA HIS A 165 7.99 1.71 6.43
C HIS A 165 8.34 0.22 6.52
N VAL A 166 9.28 -0.18 7.39
CA VAL A 166 9.55 -1.61 7.68
C VAL A 166 8.40 -2.21 8.49
N ALA A 167 7.90 -1.49 9.50
CA ALA A 167 6.75 -1.95 10.28
C ALA A 167 5.47 -2.03 9.41
N GLU A 168 5.24 -1.04 8.54
CA GLU A 168 4.15 -1.05 7.56
C GLU A 168 4.26 -2.24 6.59
N SER A 169 5.46 -2.46 6.04
CA SER A 169 5.73 -3.58 5.15
C SER A 169 5.50 -4.92 5.83
N ALA A 170 5.84 -5.06 7.11
CA ALA A 170 5.56 -6.26 7.88
C ALA A 170 4.06 -6.48 8.11
N ALA A 171 3.30 -5.41 8.39
CA ALA A 171 1.85 -5.49 8.53
C ALA A 171 1.16 -5.86 7.21
N TRP A 172 1.59 -5.27 6.10
CA TRP A 172 1.12 -5.64 4.76
C TRP A 172 1.44 -7.10 4.43
N ALA A 173 2.67 -7.54 4.69
CA ALA A 173 3.11 -8.92 4.48
C ALA A 173 2.27 -9.93 5.29
N LEU A 174 1.90 -9.57 6.54
CA LEU A 174 1.00 -10.39 7.37
C LEU A 174 -0.41 -10.49 6.76
N VAL A 175 -0.93 -9.41 6.17
CA VAL A 175 -2.24 -9.40 5.49
C VAL A 175 -2.21 -10.30 4.26
N GLU A 176 -1.20 -10.14 3.39
CA GLU A 176 -1.08 -10.92 2.17
C GLU A 176 -0.88 -12.42 2.45
N MET A 177 0.00 -12.78 3.40
CA MET A 177 0.25 -14.19 3.72
C MET A 177 -0.99 -14.90 4.28
N ASN A 178 -1.95 -14.15 4.83
CA ASN A 178 -3.22 -14.68 5.33
C ASN A 178 -4.36 -14.55 4.30
N GLY A 179 -4.09 -14.13 3.07
CA GLY A 179 -5.09 -14.00 2.01
C GLY A 179 -6.08 -12.85 2.22
N LEU A 180 -5.70 -11.83 2.99
CA LEU A 180 -6.56 -10.71 3.37
C LEU A 180 -6.31 -9.44 2.53
N GLY A 181 -5.53 -9.51 1.44
CA GLY A 181 -5.14 -8.34 0.63
C GLY A 181 -6.30 -7.53 0.02
N SER A 182 -7.48 -8.15 -0.16
CA SER A 182 -8.69 -7.48 -0.69
C SER A 182 -9.75 -7.16 0.37
N LEU A 183 -9.38 -7.23 1.65
CA LEU A 183 -10.32 -7.23 2.77
C LEU A 183 -11.32 -6.07 2.77
N TRP A 184 -10.83 -4.84 2.54
CA TRP A 184 -11.68 -3.65 2.53
C TRP A 184 -12.80 -3.76 1.49
N TRP A 185 -12.45 -4.13 0.26
CA TRP A 185 -13.41 -4.32 -0.83
C TRP A 185 -14.40 -5.43 -0.53
N ASP A 186 -13.92 -6.51 0.08
CA ASP A 186 -14.76 -7.63 0.47
C ASP A 186 -15.80 -7.27 1.53
N ILE A 187 -15.41 -6.46 2.52
CA ILE A 187 -16.33 -5.95 3.55
C ILE A 187 -17.31 -4.95 2.95
N CYS A 188 -16.84 -3.99 2.14
CA CYS A 188 -17.71 -3.03 1.45
C CYS A 188 -18.78 -3.75 0.61
N THR A 189 -18.39 -4.78 -0.13
CA THR A 189 -19.31 -5.61 -0.91
C THR A 189 -20.38 -6.26 -0.03
N ILE A 190 -20.01 -6.80 1.14
CA ILE A 190 -20.98 -7.37 2.08
C ILE A 190 -21.94 -6.30 2.60
N VAL A 191 -21.44 -5.12 2.98
CA VAL A 191 -22.29 -4.02 3.46
C VAL A 191 -23.27 -3.56 2.39
N GLU A 192 -22.82 -3.45 1.14
CA GLU A 192 -23.68 -3.06 0.01
C GLU A 192 -24.76 -4.11 -0.29
N GLN A 193 -24.43 -5.41 -0.20
CA GLN A 193 -25.35 -6.49 -0.56
C GLN A 193 -26.28 -6.95 0.58
N ARG A 194 -25.81 -6.88 1.83
CA ARG A 194 -26.45 -7.52 3.00
C ARG A 194 -26.66 -6.58 4.19
N ALA A 195 -26.30 -5.30 4.04
CA ALA A 195 -26.27 -4.29 5.09
C ALA A 195 -25.20 -4.54 6.15
N PHE A 196 -24.88 -3.47 6.88
CA PHE A 196 -23.85 -3.44 7.92
C PHE A 196 -24.08 -4.44 9.05
N ASP A 197 -25.33 -4.64 9.47
CA ASP A 197 -25.68 -5.53 10.59
C ASP A 197 -25.41 -7.01 10.28
N SER A 198 -25.15 -7.36 9.01
CA SER A 198 -24.74 -8.71 8.62
C SER A 198 -23.27 -9.03 8.90
N LEU A 199 -22.46 -8.01 9.20
CA LEU A 199 -21.06 -8.16 9.55
C LEU A 199 -20.91 -8.76 10.96
N SER A 200 -19.89 -9.59 11.16
CA SER A 200 -19.46 -10.04 12.50
C SER A 200 -18.90 -8.86 13.32
N GLU A 201 -18.83 -9.01 14.65
CA GLU A 201 -18.30 -7.95 15.52
C GLU A 201 -16.90 -7.45 15.11
N PRO A 202 -15.90 -8.31 14.79
CA PRO A 202 -14.61 -7.84 14.28
C PRO A 202 -14.72 -7.08 12.95
N GLN A 203 -15.58 -7.55 12.03
CA GLN A 203 -15.80 -6.87 10.75
C GLN A 203 -16.44 -5.49 10.94
N GLN A 204 -17.41 -5.38 11.85
CA GLN A 204 -18.07 -4.13 12.18
C GLN A 204 -17.09 -3.09 12.73
N ARG A 205 -16.23 -3.50 13.67
CA ARG A 205 -15.16 -2.65 14.22
C ARG A 205 -14.16 -2.22 13.15
N TYR A 206 -13.66 -3.16 12.36
CA TYR A 206 -12.74 -2.89 11.25
C TYR A 206 -13.35 -1.86 10.28
N TYR A 207 -14.59 -2.09 9.84
CA TYR A 207 -15.28 -1.19 8.91
C TYR A 207 -15.48 0.21 9.48
N ALA A 208 -15.92 0.32 10.74
CA ALA A 208 -16.17 1.60 11.39
C ALA A 208 -14.89 2.43 11.55
N VAL A 209 -13.79 1.79 11.99
CA VAL A 209 -12.48 2.44 12.12
C VAL A 209 -11.96 2.90 10.76
N ASN A 210 -11.95 2.01 9.76
CA ASN A 210 -11.45 2.34 8.41
C ASN A 210 -12.26 3.48 7.79
N SER A 211 -13.60 3.43 7.87
CA SER A 211 -14.48 4.48 7.35
C SER A 211 -14.26 5.84 8.02
N CYS A 212 -14.14 5.90 9.36
CA CYS A 212 -13.89 7.18 10.03
C CYS A 212 -12.45 7.68 9.81
N HIS A 213 -11.46 6.78 9.79
CA HIS A 213 -10.07 7.13 9.45
C HIS A 213 -9.98 7.78 8.07
N PHE A 214 -10.62 7.18 7.06
CA PHE A 214 -10.69 7.71 5.70
C PHE A 214 -11.33 9.11 5.65
N ASP A 215 -12.46 9.30 6.32
CA ASP A 215 -13.11 10.61 6.36
C ASP A 215 -12.28 11.67 7.09
N ILE A 216 -11.59 11.30 8.18
CA ILE A 216 -10.69 12.21 8.88
C ILE A 216 -9.52 12.61 7.97
N ASN A 217 -8.84 11.66 7.32
CA ASN A 217 -7.73 12.00 6.42
C ASN A 217 -8.14 12.85 5.21
N ASN A 218 -9.40 12.77 4.77
CA ASN A 218 -9.89 13.51 3.62
C ASN A 218 -10.43 14.91 3.98
N GLY A 219 -11.07 15.06 5.16
CA GLY A 219 -11.72 16.32 5.53
C GLY A 219 -11.87 16.58 7.02
N GLY A 220 -11.06 15.92 7.84
CA GLY A 220 -11.04 16.03 9.30
C GLY A 220 -12.24 15.40 10.01
N LEU A 221 -12.26 15.54 11.33
CA LEU A 221 -13.32 15.07 12.21
C LEU A 221 -14.69 15.61 11.81
N ARG A 222 -14.75 16.83 11.26
CA ARG A 222 -15.99 17.43 10.75
C ARG A 222 -16.60 16.60 9.61
N GLN A 223 -15.75 16.07 8.73
CA GLN A 223 -16.21 15.20 7.64
C GLN A 223 -16.68 13.84 8.19
N CYS A 224 -15.93 13.21 9.12
CA CYS A 224 -16.39 11.95 9.74
C CYS A 224 -17.76 12.13 10.42
N PHE A 225 -17.97 13.21 11.19
CA PHE A 225 -19.30 13.49 11.77
C PHE A 225 -20.39 13.73 10.72
N SER A 226 -20.09 14.40 9.60
CA SER A 226 -21.10 14.70 8.58
C SER A 226 -21.44 13.50 7.70
N ASN A 227 -20.54 12.54 7.57
CA ASN A 227 -20.70 11.38 6.70
C ASN A 227 -21.36 10.20 7.43
N SER A 228 -21.56 9.11 6.69
CA SER A 228 -22.14 7.86 7.21
C SER A 228 -21.18 7.12 8.14
N SER A 229 -19.88 7.45 8.14
CA SER A 229 -18.94 7.02 9.17
C SER A 229 -19.36 7.48 10.56
N GLY A 230 -19.90 8.71 10.67
CA GLY A 230 -20.45 9.26 11.91
C GLY A 230 -21.66 8.50 12.47
N ASP A 231 -22.35 7.67 11.67
CA ASP A 231 -23.42 6.79 12.18
C ASP A 231 -22.86 5.69 13.10
N ARG A 232 -21.55 5.43 13.01
CA ARG A 232 -20.84 4.36 13.71
C ARG A 232 -19.67 4.91 14.54
N TYR A 233 -19.76 6.18 14.94
CA TYR A 233 -18.66 6.89 15.59
C TYR A 233 -18.19 6.19 16.88
N ASP A 234 -19.13 5.82 17.76
CA ASP A 234 -18.81 5.11 19.00
C ASP A 234 -18.19 3.74 18.74
N LEU A 235 -18.68 3.04 17.71
CA LEU A 235 -18.10 1.76 17.30
C LEU A 235 -16.68 1.92 16.73
N ALA A 236 -16.38 3.03 16.06
CA ALA A 236 -15.01 3.34 15.63
C ALA A 236 -14.09 3.57 16.84
N ILE A 237 -14.58 4.22 17.91
CA ILE A 237 -13.82 4.36 19.17
C ILE A 237 -13.56 2.97 19.78
N ASP A 238 -14.57 2.11 19.87
CA ASP A 238 -14.41 0.75 20.40
C ASP A 238 -13.47 -0.10 19.55
N GLY A 239 -13.51 0.06 18.22
CA GLY A 239 -12.57 -0.57 17.31
C GLY A 239 -11.13 -0.11 17.55
N LEU A 240 -10.90 1.20 17.71
CA LEU A 240 -9.57 1.74 18.01
C LEU A 240 -9.04 1.27 19.37
N ARG A 241 -9.91 1.09 20.37
CA ARG A 241 -9.55 0.44 21.65
C ARG A 241 -9.10 -1.01 21.42
N ALA A 242 -9.87 -1.78 20.66
CA ALA A 242 -9.54 -3.16 20.32
C ALA A 242 -8.24 -3.28 19.49
N MET A 243 -7.90 -2.23 18.74
CA MET A 243 -6.67 -2.09 17.94
C MET A 243 -5.49 -1.47 18.73
N ASN A 244 -5.66 -1.28 20.05
CA ASN A 244 -4.66 -0.70 20.95
C ASN A 244 -4.14 0.68 20.52
N ALA A 245 -5.02 1.56 20.03
CA ALA A 245 -4.71 2.92 19.57
C ALA A 245 -5.20 4.01 20.57
N PRO A 246 -4.64 4.08 21.79
CA PRO A 246 -5.11 4.96 22.85
C PRO A 246 -5.10 6.45 22.47
N GLU A 247 -4.10 6.95 21.74
CA GLU A 247 -4.07 8.36 21.36
C GLU A 247 -5.22 8.69 20.39
N ARG A 248 -5.51 7.80 19.43
CA ARG A 248 -6.68 7.95 18.55
C ARG A 248 -7.99 7.93 19.34
N VAL A 249 -8.12 7.03 20.31
CA VAL A 249 -9.29 6.94 21.19
C VAL A 249 -9.50 8.24 21.95
N GLU A 250 -8.44 8.79 22.57
CA GLU A 250 -8.52 10.07 23.30
C GLU A 250 -8.95 11.23 22.40
N ILE A 251 -8.44 11.29 21.17
CA ILE A 251 -8.80 12.33 20.20
C ILE A 251 -10.28 12.24 19.81
N LEU A 252 -10.78 11.05 19.47
CA LEU A 252 -12.17 10.87 19.08
C LEU A 252 -13.13 11.10 20.26
N GLU A 253 -12.77 10.63 21.46
CA GLU A 253 -13.51 10.90 22.69
C GLU A 253 -13.58 12.41 22.98
N ALA A 254 -12.48 13.14 22.84
CA ALA A 254 -12.48 14.60 22.98
C ALA A 254 -13.34 15.27 21.90
N ALA A 255 -13.25 14.84 20.65
CA ALA A 255 -14.01 15.39 19.54
C ALA A 255 -15.52 15.23 19.73
N ARG A 256 -15.98 14.11 20.29
CA ARG A 256 -17.40 13.85 20.55
C ARG A 256 -18.05 14.90 21.46
N THR A 257 -17.26 15.55 22.32
CA THR A 257 -17.76 16.53 23.31
C THR A 257 -18.30 17.81 22.70
N VAL A 258 -17.99 18.10 21.42
CA VAL A 258 -18.51 19.29 20.71
C VAL A 258 -20.04 19.26 20.54
N PHE A 259 -20.65 18.09 20.69
CA PHE A 259 -22.11 17.89 20.65
C PHE A 259 -22.77 17.98 22.04
N GLY A 260 -21.97 18.10 23.12
CA GLY A 260 -22.45 18.04 24.49
C GLY A 260 -22.43 16.62 25.09
N PRO A 261 -23.05 16.44 26.28
CA PRO A 261 -22.92 15.20 27.06
C PRO A 261 -23.52 13.97 26.38
N GLU A 262 -24.53 14.16 25.53
CA GLU A 262 -25.20 13.08 24.78
C GLU A 262 -24.42 12.62 23.55
N GLY A 263 -23.36 13.35 23.16
CA GLY A 263 -22.58 13.04 21.97
C GLY A 263 -23.32 13.33 20.64
N PRO A 264 -22.75 12.90 19.51
CA PRO A 264 -23.34 13.13 18.19
C PRO A 264 -24.68 12.40 18.02
N PRO A 265 -25.74 13.07 17.51
CA PRO A 265 -27.01 12.39 17.23
C PRO A 265 -26.86 11.26 16.20
N GLN A 266 -27.63 10.19 16.37
CA GLN A 266 -27.63 9.03 15.47
C GLN A 266 -28.17 9.37 14.07
N GLU A 267 -29.22 10.21 14.00
CA GLU A 267 -29.81 10.60 12.73
C GLU A 267 -28.86 11.56 11.97
N ARG A 268 -28.41 11.13 10.79
CA ARG A 268 -27.39 11.81 9.99
C ARG A 268 -27.81 13.22 9.56
N GLY A 269 -29.08 13.44 9.21
CA GLY A 269 -29.60 14.75 8.84
C GLY A 269 -29.45 15.77 9.97
N VAL A 270 -29.92 15.43 11.17
CA VAL A 270 -29.79 16.22 12.40
C VAL A 270 -28.31 16.48 12.71
N ARG A 271 -27.48 15.42 12.68
CA ARG A 271 -26.04 15.56 12.94
C ARG A 271 -25.37 16.50 11.95
N ARG A 272 -25.66 16.39 10.65
CA ARG A 272 -25.18 17.31 9.60
C ARG A 272 -25.61 18.75 9.85
N SER A 273 -26.87 18.98 10.22
CA SER A 273 -27.37 20.31 10.54
C SER A 273 -26.63 20.92 11.72
N ILE A 274 -26.32 20.14 12.76
CA ILE A 274 -25.51 20.61 13.89
C ILE A 274 -24.09 20.94 13.43
N VAL A 275 -23.43 20.03 12.70
CA VAL A 275 -22.05 20.23 12.22
C VAL A 275 -21.92 21.47 11.33
N PHE A 276 -22.90 21.71 10.43
CA PHE A 276 -22.93 22.90 9.59
C PHE A 276 -22.99 24.20 10.42
N ASN A 277 -23.73 24.16 11.52
CA ASN A 277 -23.95 25.28 12.43
C ASN A 277 -22.91 25.37 13.56
N PHE A 278 -21.85 24.57 13.54
CA PHE A 278 -20.77 24.71 14.53
C PHE A 278 -20.23 26.13 14.55
N SER A 279 -20.08 26.66 15.77
CA SER A 279 -19.46 27.95 16.02
C SER A 279 -17.98 27.94 15.59
N SER A 280 -17.39 29.12 15.43
CA SER A 280 -15.95 29.24 15.15
C SER A 280 -15.10 28.54 16.21
N GLN A 281 -15.50 28.61 17.49
CA GLN A 281 -14.80 27.95 18.60
C GLN A 281 -14.84 26.42 18.48
N GLN A 282 -15.99 25.83 18.14
CA GLN A 282 -16.09 24.38 17.92
C GLN A 282 -15.25 23.94 16.71
N LYS A 283 -15.23 24.72 15.63
CA LYS A 283 -14.43 24.44 14.44
C LYS A 283 -12.93 24.50 14.74
N GLU A 284 -12.48 25.51 15.48
CA GLU A 284 -11.09 25.65 15.91
C GLU A 284 -10.66 24.52 16.85
N PHE A 285 -11.52 24.16 17.80
CA PHE A 285 -11.28 23.01 18.68
C PHE A 285 -11.10 21.70 17.89
N LEU A 286 -11.98 21.41 16.92
CA LEU A 286 -11.84 20.24 16.06
C LEU A 286 -10.58 20.30 15.19
N SER A 287 -10.22 21.48 14.67
CA SER A 287 -8.97 21.64 13.90
C SER A 287 -7.73 21.28 14.73
N GLY A 288 -7.69 21.68 16.01
CA GLY A 288 -6.58 21.29 16.89
C GLY A 288 -6.56 19.78 17.20
N LEU A 289 -7.71 19.12 17.17
CA LEU A 289 -7.80 17.66 17.28
C LEU A 289 -7.39 16.95 15.99
N ASP A 290 -7.74 17.51 14.82
CA ASP A 290 -7.26 17.04 13.52
C ASP A 290 -5.73 17.12 13.45
N ASP A 291 -5.12 18.24 13.87
CA ASP A 291 -3.67 18.39 13.94
C ASP A 291 -3.01 17.33 14.84
N ARG A 292 -3.59 17.06 16.01
CA ARG A 292 -3.15 15.97 16.90
C ARG A 292 -3.31 14.60 16.25
N TYR A 293 -4.40 14.40 15.51
CA TYR A 293 -4.62 13.16 14.76
C TYR A 293 -3.50 12.97 13.73
N TYR A 294 -3.20 13.96 12.92
CA TYR A 294 -2.15 13.82 11.90
C TYR A 294 -0.74 13.71 12.51
N ALA A 295 -0.49 14.30 13.68
CA ALA A 295 0.80 14.24 14.38
C ALA A 295 1.03 12.93 15.16
N SER A 296 -0.03 12.16 15.44
CA SER A 296 0.07 10.92 16.22
C SER A 296 0.93 9.88 15.50
N LYS A 297 1.80 9.22 16.28
CA LYS A 297 2.68 8.13 15.80
C LYS A 297 1.93 6.80 15.66
N GLU A 298 0.68 6.72 16.10
CA GLU A 298 -0.12 5.52 15.94
C GLU A 298 -0.56 5.38 14.48
N ASN A 299 -0.02 4.38 13.79
CA ASN A 299 -0.42 4.05 12.44
C ASN A 299 -1.71 3.22 12.44
N VAL A 300 -2.82 3.84 12.03
CA VAL A 300 -4.15 3.21 12.04
C VAL A 300 -4.25 2.11 10.98
N GLU A 301 -3.64 2.29 9.81
CA GLU A 301 -3.67 1.31 8.71
C GLU A 301 -2.92 0.03 9.09
N MET A 302 -1.75 0.17 9.72
CA MET A 302 -1.00 -0.95 10.28
C MET A 302 -1.81 -1.69 11.35
N ARG A 303 -2.47 -0.97 12.25
CA ARG A 303 -3.28 -1.57 13.32
C ARG A 303 -4.54 -2.27 12.79
N LEU A 304 -5.18 -1.71 11.76
CA LEU A 304 -6.26 -2.37 11.02
C LEU A 304 -5.79 -3.69 10.42
N SER A 305 -4.60 -3.69 9.81
CA SER A 305 -3.99 -4.88 9.21
C SER A 305 -3.73 -5.98 10.24
N VAL A 306 -3.07 -5.64 11.36
CA VAL A 306 -2.82 -6.58 12.46
C VAL A 306 -4.12 -7.09 13.07
N TYR A 307 -5.09 -6.22 13.31
CA TYR A 307 -6.40 -6.60 13.85
C TYR A 307 -7.12 -7.60 12.95
N ALA A 308 -7.07 -7.40 11.63
CA ALA A 308 -7.65 -8.32 10.67
C ALA A 308 -6.98 -9.70 10.70
N VAL A 309 -5.66 -9.74 10.78
CA VAL A 309 -4.88 -10.99 10.88
C VAL A 309 -5.15 -11.73 12.18
N ASP A 310 -5.23 -11.02 13.30
CA ASP A 310 -5.50 -11.61 14.62
C ASP A 310 -6.94 -12.13 14.78
N HIS A 311 -7.85 -11.72 13.90
CA HIS A 311 -9.24 -12.18 13.85
C HIS A 311 -9.57 -12.81 12.49
N LYS A 312 -8.58 -13.38 11.79
CA LYS A 312 -8.72 -13.83 10.40
C LYS A 312 -9.89 -14.79 10.16
N GLU A 313 -10.25 -15.61 11.14
CA GLU A 313 -11.41 -16.52 11.05
C GLU A 313 -12.73 -15.76 10.86
N ALA A 314 -12.81 -14.51 11.31
CA ALA A 314 -13.96 -13.63 11.09
C ALA A 314 -13.96 -12.97 9.71
N PHE A 315 -12.86 -13.02 8.96
CA PHE A 315 -12.66 -12.33 7.68
C PHE A 315 -12.50 -13.27 6.49
N ILE A 316 -12.06 -14.50 6.72
CA ILE A 316 -12.02 -15.55 5.71
C ILE A 316 -13.47 -15.99 5.44
N ARG A 317 -13.99 -15.68 4.25
CA ARG A 317 -15.31 -16.14 3.81
C ARG A 317 -15.32 -17.68 3.79
N PRO A 318 -16.31 -18.36 4.38
CA PRO A 318 -16.61 -19.75 4.02
C PRO A 318 -17.10 -19.84 2.58
#